data_AF-A0A2E0PU73-F1
#
_entry.id   AF-A0A2E0PU73-F1
#
_cell.length_a   1.000
_cell.length_b   1.000
_cell.length_c   1.000
_cell.angle_alpha   90.00
_cell.angle_beta   90.00
_cell.angle_gamma   90.00
#
_symmetry.space_group_name_H-M   'P 1'
#
loop_
_entity.id
_entity.type
_entity.pdbx_description
1 polymer ?
#
loop_
_entity_poly.entity_id
_entity_poly.type
_entity_poly.pdbx_seq_one_letter_code
_entity_poly.pdbx_strand_id
1 'polypeptide(L)'
;MMMEHTSCYILHHRDYLESSLILEIFSREYGRISLIAKGAKRNKKKQGLNYNLYQEYLMKWVNKSELGVLIDTELATIMTSMSPNEIM
;
A
#
# COMPACT_ATOMS: atom_id res chain seq x y z
N MET A 1 4.06 -5.91 16.85
CA MET A 1 3.11 -6.97 16.47
C MET A 1 3.06 -7.05 14.95
N MET A 2 2.90 -8.25 14.39
CA MET A 2 2.73 -8.43 12.93
C MET A 2 1.23 -8.43 12.61
N MET A 3 0.86 -7.70 11.57
CA MET A 3 -0.47 -7.69 10.97
C MET A 3 -0.36 -8.45 9.67
N GLU A 4 -1.21 -9.46 9.50
CA GLU A 4 -1.33 -10.23 8.26
C GLU A 4 -2.03 -9.41 7.17
N HIS A 5 -2.14 -9.95 5.95
CA HIS A 5 -2.75 -9.27 4.80
C HIS A 5 -4.12 -8.67 5.12
N THR A 6 -4.11 -7.37 5.39
CA THR A 6 -5.27 -6.59 5.82
C THR A 6 -5.64 -5.60 4.73
N SER A 7 -6.94 -5.45 4.46
CA SER A 7 -7.44 -4.42 3.54
C SER A 7 -7.15 -3.01 4.07
N CYS A 8 -6.46 -2.23 3.23
CA CYS A 8 -6.02 -0.88 3.51
C CYS A 8 -6.09 0.01 2.26
N TYR A 9 -6.34 1.29 2.47
CA TYR A 9 -6.20 2.34 1.44
C TYR A 9 -4.95 3.17 1.70
N ILE A 10 -4.24 3.56 0.64
CA ILE A 10 -3.17 4.55 0.75
C ILE A 10 -3.81 5.94 0.69
N LEU A 11 -3.63 6.74 1.74
CA LEU A 11 -4.10 8.12 1.77
C LEU A 11 -3.06 9.07 1.16
N HIS A 12 -1.81 8.90 1.57
CA HIS A 12 -0.68 9.70 1.11
C HIS A 12 0.60 8.87 1.12
N HIS A 13 1.58 9.25 0.30
CA HIS A 13 2.95 8.77 0.42
C HIS A 13 3.94 9.90 0.24
N ARG A 14 5.10 9.78 0.88
CA ARG A 14 6.20 10.74 0.75
C ARG A 14 7.53 10.02 0.63
N ASP A 15 8.46 10.66 -0.06
CA ASP A 15 9.82 10.17 -0.21
C ASP A 15 10.51 10.00 1.16
N TYR A 16 11.14 8.84 1.37
CA TYR A 16 11.91 8.55 2.56
C TYR A 16 13.24 7.88 2.21
N LEU A 17 14.36 8.55 2.53
CA LEU A 17 15.68 8.12 2.11
C LEU A 17 15.77 7.94 0.58
N GLU A 18 16.89 7.38 0.12
CA GLU A 18 17.17 7.22 -1.30
C GLU A 18 16.20 6.27 -2.00
N SER A 19 15.75 5.20 -1.33
CA SER A 19 15.04 4.09 -1.97
C SER A 19 13.67 3.74 -1.37
N SER A 20 13.24 4.44 -0.31
CA SER A 20 12.05 4.04 0.47
C SER A 20 10.95 5.12 0.42
N LEU A 21 9.73 4.73 0.81
CA LEU A 21 8.62 5.66 0.98
C LEU A 21 8.09 5.55 2.41
N ILE A 22 7.52 6.64 2.93
CA ILE A 22 6.55 6.55 4.02
C ILE A 22 5.16 6.56 3.41
N LEU A 23 4.34 5.59 3.78
CA LEU A 23 2.94 5.45 3.40
C LEU A 23 2.07 5.80 4.62
N GLU A 24 1.10 6.69 4.42
CA GLU A 24 -0.02 6.86 5.34
C GLU A 24 -1.17 5.99 4.83
N ILE A 25 -1.50 4.94 5.57
CA ILE A 25 -2.56 4.00 5.20
C ILE A 25 -3.75 4.12 6.15
N PHE A 26 -4.92 3.74 5.66
CA PHE A 26 -6.13 3.59 6.46
C PHE A 26 -6.67 2.18 6.35
N SER A 27 -6.82 1.51 7.48
CA SER A 27 -7.51 0.23 7.62
C SER A 27 -8.77 0.42 8.45
N ARG A 28 -9.83 -0.30 8.10
CA ARG A 28 -11.06 -0.32 8.92
C ARG A 28 -10.78 -0.85 10.34
N GLU A 29 -9.91 -1.84 10.47
CA GLU A 29 -9.64 -2.52 11.74
C GLU A 29 -8.61 -1.78 12.60
N TYR A 30 -7.60 -1.19 11.97
CA TYR A 30 -6.45 -0.60 12.68
C TYR A 30 -6.38 0.93 12.59
N GLY A 31 -7.34 1.57 11.93
CA GLY A 31 -7.37 3.01 11.74
C GLY A 31 -6.25 3.52 10.83
N ARG A 32 -5.74 4.73 11.12
CA ARG A 32 -4.66 5.35 10.34
C ARG A 32 -3.29 4.92 10.86
N ILE A 33 -2.42 4.47 9.96
CA ILE A 33 -1.11 3.92 10.29
C ILE A 33 -0.05 4.48 9.34
N SER A 34 1.09 4.88 9.87
CA SER A 34 2.26 5.26 9.05
C SER A 34 3.21 4.07 8.90
N LEU A 35 3.61 3.74 7.67
CA LEU A 35 4.49 2.61 7.34
C LEU A 35 5.70 3.05 6.50
N ILE A 36 6.88 2.49 6.77
CA ILE A 36 8.03 2.56 5.84
C ILE A 36 7.93 1.41 4.84
N ALA A 37 7.82 1.75 3.56
CA ALA A 37 7.99 0.84 2.43
C ALA A 37 9.44 0.83 1.96
N LYS A 38 10.24 -0.10 2.49
CA LYS A 38 11.68 -0.20 2.21
C LYS A 38 11.93 -0.61 0.76
N GLY A 39 12.76 0.15 0.05
CA GLY A 39 13.13 -0.18 -1.33
C GLY A 39 12.01 0.03 -2.37
N ALA A 40 10.87 0.62 -1.98
CA ALA A 40 9.72 0.89 -2.83
C ALA A 40 10.09 1.61 -4.14
N LYS A 41 11.06 2.53 -4.12
CA LYS A 41 11.48 3.28 -5.31
C LYS A 41 12.32 2.43 -6.29
N ARG A 42 13.08 1.45 -5.80
CA ARG A 42 13.96 0.57 -6.61
C ARG A 42 13.21 -0.62 -7.19
N ASN A 43 12.16 -1.09 -6.52
CA ASN A 43 11.48 -2.34 -6.83
C ASN A 43 10.22 -2.23 -7.72
N LYS A 44 10.05 -1.13 -8.48
CA LYS A 44 8.92 -0.96 -9.41
C LYS A 44 8.70 -2.17 -10.34
N LYS A 45 9.77 -2.87 -10.74
CA LYS A 45 9.71 -4.06 -11.61
C LYS A 45 9.34 -5.38 -10.92
N LYS A 46 9.56 -5.52 -9.61
CA LYS A 46 9.40 -6.81 -8.90
C LYS A 46 8.04 -6.97 -8.23
N GLN A 47 7.41 -5.86 -7.82
CA GLN A 47 6.08 -5.86 -7.22
C GLN A 47 5.02 -5.18 -8.11
N GLY A 48 5.39 -4.54 -9.23
CA GLY A 48 4.44 -3.96 -10.19
C GLY A 48 3.52 -2.86 -9.63
N LEU A 49 3.75 -2.44 -8.39
CA LEU A 49 2.86 -1.62 -7.59
C LEU A 49 3.35 -0.17 -7.53
N ASN A 50 2.47 0.76 -7.92
CA ASN A 50 2.78 2.20 -7.93
C ASN A 50 2.35 2.94 -6.65
N TYR A 51 1.95 2.25 -5.58
CA TYR A 51 1.43 2.85 -4.33
C TYR A 51 0.45 4.01 -4.60
N ASN A 52 -0.49 3.78 -5.52
CA ASN A 52 -1.47 4.77 -5.93
C ASN A 52 -2.34 5.19 -4.74
N LEU A 53 -2.64 6.49 -4.68
CA LEU A 53 -3.55 7.00 -3.66
C LEU A 53 -4.97 6.50 -3.91
N TYR A 54 -5.71 6.29 -2.82
CA TYR A 54 -7.12 5.91 -2.79
C TYR A 54 -7.45 4.57 -3.46
N GLN A 55 -6.44 3.77 -3.77
CA GLN A 55 -6.59 2.39 -4.20
C GLN A 55 -6.56 1.45 -2.99
N GLU A 56 -7.32 0.35 -3.08
CA GLU A 56 -7.35 -0.69 -2.06
C GLU A 56 -6.21 -1.70 -2.27
N TYR A 57 -5.55 -2.03 -1.17
CA TYR A 57 -4.43 -2.96 -1.09
C TYR A 57 -4.65 -3.96 0.03
N LEU A 58 -4.13 -5.17 -0.15
CA LEU A 58 -3.90 -6.10 0.94
C LEU A 58 -2.46 -5.89 1.42
N MET A 59 -2.30 -5.43 2.66
CA MET A 59 -0.99 -5.09 3.21
C MET A 59 -0.65 -5.95 4.41
N LYS A 60 0.61 -6.37 4.48
CA LYS A 60 1.21 -7.02 5.64
C LYS A 60 2.27 -6.09 6.23
N TRP A 61 2.22 -5.82 7.54
CA TRP A 61 3.20 -4.94 8.18
C TRP A 61 3.54 -5.38 9.60
N VAL A 62 4.65 -4.85 10.11
CA VAL A 62 5.01 -4.93 11.53
C VAL A 62 4.84 -3.55 12.13
N ASN A 63 3.98 -3.42 13.13
CA ASN A 63 3.81 -2.17 13.85
C ASN A 63 4.95 -1.94 14.85
N LYS A 64 5.51 -0.71 14.84
CA LYS A 64 6.56 -0.23 15.74
C LYS A 64 6.19 1.19 16.17
N SER A 65 5.93 1.40 17.47
CA SER A 65 5.53 2.69 18.06
C SER A 65 4.66 3.54 17.11
N GLU A 66 5.26 4.52 16.44
CA GLU A 66 4.61 5.50 15.57
C GLU A 66 4.81 5.23 14.07
N LEU A 67 5.75 4.35 13.70
CA LEU A 67 6.14 4.12 12.32
C LEU A 67 6.45 2.64 12.08
N GLY A 68 5.47 1.95 11.50
CA GLY A 68 5.58 0.53 11.14
C GLY A 68 6.48 0.29 9.93
N VAL A 69 6.73 -0.98 9.65
CA VAL A 69 7.48 -1.42 8.46
C VAL A 69 6.59 -2.30 7.61
N LEU A 70 6.40 -1.89 6.35
CA LEU A 70 5.71 -2.68 5.35
C LEU A 70 6.54 -3.93 5.02
N ILE A 71 5.89 -5.09 5.08
CA ILE A 71 6.50 -6.39 4.78
C ILE A 71 6.08 -6.87 3.40
N ASP A 72 4.79 -6.76 3.10
CA ASP A 72 4.24 -7.20 1.83
C ASP A 72 3.03 -6.35 1.40
N THR A 73 2.75 -6.35 0.09
CA THR A 73 1.63 -5.59 -0.49
C THR A 73 1.14 -6.25 -1.76
N GLU A 74 -0.16 -6.41 -1.85
CA GLU A 74 -0.88 -6.95 -3.01
C GLU A 74 -2.04 -6.02 -3.37
N LEU A 75 -2.48 -6.04 -4.63
CA LEU A 75 -3.72 -5.37 -5.03
C LEU A 75 -4.91 -6.19 -4.56
N ALA A 76 -5.84 -5.56 -3.82
CA ALA A 76 -7.00 -6.27 -3.28
C ALA A 76 -7.91 -6.86 -4.37
N THR A 77 -7.97 -6.22 -5.53
CA THR A 77 -8.49 -6.76 -6.80
C THR A 77 -8.23 -5.73 -7.89
N ILE A 78 -7.79 -6.16 -9.07
CA ILE A 78 -7.90 -5.34 -10.27
C ILE A 78 -9.39 -5.35 -10.57
N MET A 79 -10.12 -4.27 -10.29
CA MET A 79 -11.36 -4.04 -11.01
C MET A 79 -10.94 -4.01 -12.48
N THR A 80 -11.05 -5.15 -13.17
CA THR A 80 -10.92 -5.22 -14.62
C THR A 80 -11.68 -4.02 -15.11
N SER A 81 -10.97 -3.14 -15.84
CA SER A 81 -11.55 -1.98 -16.50
C SER A 81 -12.98 -2.33 -16.88
N MET A 82 -13.99 -1.58 -16.40
CA MET A 82 -15.26 -1.53 -17.10
C MET A 82 -14.89 -1.36 -18.56
N SER A 83 -15.15 -2.39 -19.37
CA SER A 83 -14.77 -2.33 -20.76
C SER A 83 -15.54 -1.15 -21.36
N PRO A 84 -14.94 -0.30 -22.21
CA PRO A 84 -15.65 0.83 -22.81
C PRO A 84 -16.93 0.46 -23.59
N ASN A 85 -17.21 -0.84 -23.78
CA ASN A 85 -18.35 -1.37 -24.52
C ASN A 85 -19.64 -1.56 -23.69
N GLU A 86 -19.69 -1.16 -22.42
CA GLU A 86 -20.94 -1.22 -21.63
C GLU A 86 -21.75 0.10 -21.65
N ILE A 87 -21.36 1.08 -22.49
CA ILE A 87 -22.07 2.36 -22.67
C ILE A 87 -22.60 2.53 -24.12
N MET A 88 -22.90 1.43 -24.83
CA MET A 88 -23.64 1.50 -26.10
C MET A 88 -24.84 0.55 -26.11
#